data_AF-A0A3D9HAK4-F1
#
_entry.id   AF-A0A3D9HAK4-F1
#
_cell.length_a   1.000
_cell.length_b   1.000
_cell.length_c   1.000
_cell.angle_alpha   90.00
_cell.angle_beta   90.00
_cell.angle_gamma   90.00
#
_symmetry.space_group_name_H-M   'P 1'
#
loop_
_entity.id
_entity.type
_entity.pdbx_description
1 polymer ?
#
loop_
_entity_poly.entity_id
_entity_poly.type
_entity_poly.pdbx_seq_one_letter_code
_entity_poly.pdbx_strand_id
1 'polypeptide(L)'
;MNSSIITLQNSNYLFPVLIIFALVIGLAISYYFSTKNIILRTLQKSPHKSINKIRENDYAKIIGKAKYVHQPLIAPLSGRPCVYYHVKIEKKVKNSWSTYVEDKKIQDFFIESGNELAFINTTQANKFSQMYLVKDHKVQSGFLNDPSLKLENYLKTLGKSSTSLLGFNKTLRYNEGVIELDEKIAIKGIAKWKSLSEPIEGYSYSKILHIYGSETQKFIITDLPEVTQKSRNT
;
A
#
# COMPACT_ATOMS: atom_id res chain seq x y z
N MET A 1 41.62 -40.72 26.67
CA MET A 1 40.20 -41.08 26.44
C MET A 1 39.23 -39.97 26.91
N ASN A 2 39.49 -38.68 26.64
CA ASN A 2 38.62 -37.58 27.10
C ASN A 2 38.17 -36.60 25.98
N SER A 3 38.65 -36.74 24.75
CA SER A 3 38.30 -35.82 23.64
C SER A 3 36.96 -36.14 22.95
N SER A 4 36.52 -37.40 22.99
CA SER A 4 35.29 -37.87 22.33
C SER A 4 34.01 -37.66 23.15
N ILE A 5 34.11 -37.43 24.46
CA ILE A 5 32.95 -37.22 25.35
C ILE A 5 32.51 -35.75 25.33
N ILE A 6 33.46 -34.81 25.21
CA ILE A 6 33.19 -33.36 25.14
C ILE A 6 32.47 -32.99 23.84
N THR A 7 32.76 -33.68 22.73
CA THR A 7 32.11 -33.45 21.43
C THR A 7 30.66 -33.95 21.37
N LEU A 8 30.31 -35.02 22.09
CA LEU A 8 28.94 -35.57 22.14
C LEU A 8 27.99 -34.77 23.05
N GLN A 9 28.49 -34.10 24.10
CA GLN A 9 27.65 -33.19 24.90
C GLN A 9 27.40 -31.85 24.20
N ASN A 10 28.36 -31.34 23.43
CA ASN A 10 28.19 -30.10 22.66
C ASN A 10 27.28 -30.30 21.43
N SER A 11 27.24 -31.49 20.82
CA SER A 11 26.38 -31.77 19.65
C SER A 11 24.88 -31.66 19.95
N ASN A 12 24.46 -32.04 21.17
CA ASN A 12 23.06 -31.99 21.59
C ASN A 12 22.51 -30.55 21.71
N TYR A 13 23.38 -29.56 21.95
CA TYR A 13 23.00 -28.14 21.99
C TYR A 13 23.24 -27.41 20.67
N LEU A 14 24.16 -27.90 19.82
CA LEU A 14 24.42 -27.30 18.50
C LEU A 14 23.19 -27.35 17.59
N PHE A 15 22.47 -28.47 17.54
CA PHE A 15 21.28 -28.62 16.71
C PHE A 15 20.14 -27.65 17.08
N PRO A 16 19.69 -27.53 18.35
CA PRO A 16 18.67 -26.55 18.72
C PRO A 16 19.13 -25.10 18.54
N VAL A 17 20.41 -24.79 18.77
CA VAL A 17 20.96 -23.44 18.51
C VAL A 17 20.89 -23.09 17.02
N LEU A 18 21.23 -24.03 16.13
CA LEU A 18 21.11 -23.82 14.68
C LEU A 18 19.65 -23.61 14.24
N ILE A 19 18.70 -24.35 14.82
CA ILE A 19 17.26 -24.15 14.55
C ILE A 19 16.81 -22.75 14.97
N ILE A 20 17.18 -22.30 16.17
CA ILE A 20 16.83 -20.96 16.66
C ILE A 20 17.44 -19.90 15.73
N PHE A 21 18.70 -20.07 15.34
CA PHE A 21 19.37 -19.14 14.45
C PHE A 21 18.70 -19.09 13.06
N ALA A 22 18.33 -20.25 12.50
CA ALA A 22 17.59 -20.33 11.25
C ALA A 22 16.20 -19.66 11.35
N LEU A 23 15.50 -19.82 12.47
CA LEU A 23 14.21 -19.14 12.72
C LEU A 23 14.39 -17.62 12.80
N VAL A 24 15.39 -17.13 13.54
CA VAL A 24 15.69 -15.70 13.65
C VAL A 24 16.06 -15.12 12.29
N ILE A 25 16.90 -15.80 11.52
CA ILE A 25 17.24 -15.39 10.15
C ILE A 25 15.99 -15.37 9.27
N GLY A 26 15.17 -16.42 9.32
CA GLY A 26 13.93 -16.50 8.54
C GLY A 26 12.98 -15.34 8.84
N LEU A 27 12.80 -15.00 10.12
CA LEU A 27 12.01 -13.84 10.54
C LEU A 27 12.62 -12.52 10.07
N ALA A 28 13.94 -12.36 10.17
CA ALA A 28 14.65 -11.16 9.73
C ALA A 28 14.53 -10.96 8.21
N ILE A 29 14.70 -12.02 7.42
CA ILE A 29 14.53 -12.01 5.95
C ILE A 29 13.08 -11.64 5.62
N SER A 30 12.10 -12.32 6.21
CA SER A 30 10.67 -12.04 5.99
C SER A 30 10.32 -10.57 6.29
N TYR A 31 10.81 -10.05 7.41
CA TYR A 31 10.65 -8.65 7.77
C TYR A 31 11.31 -7.72 6.74
N TYR A 32 12.57 -7.98 6.36
CA TYR A 32 13.32 -7.16 5.42
C TYR A 32 12.67 -7.08 4.03
N PHE A 33 12.14 -8.20 3.53
CA PHE A 33 11.49 -8.30 2.23
C PHE A 33 9.98 -8.00 2.25
N SER A 34 9.42 -7.56 3.38
CA SER A 34 8.03 -7.12 3.42
C SER A 34 7.80 -5.88 2.54
N THR A 35 6.62 -5.81 1.90
CA THR A 35 6.25 -4.70 1.01
C THR A 35 6.41 -3.33 1.69
N LYS A 36 6.02 -3.22 2.96
CA LYS A 36 6.19 -2.02 3.79
C LYS A 36 7.67 -1.61 3.85
N ASN A 37 8.55 -2.52 4.24
CA ASN A 37 9.97 -2.21 4.44
C ASN A 37 10.71 -1.97 3.12
N ILE A 38 10.29 -2.59 2.01
CA ILE A 38 10.83 -2.28 0.68
C ILE A 38 10.46 -0.84 0.27
N ILE A 39 9.19 -0.45 0.43
CA ILE A 39 8.72 0.92 0.13
C ILE A 39 9.45 1.93 1.02
N LEU A 40 9.50 1.68 2.33
CA LEU A 40 10.12 2.57 3.30
C LEU A 40 11.59 2.84 2.94
N ARG A 41 12.37 1.79 2.69
CA ARG A 41 13.78 1.91 2.29
C ARG A 41 13.95 2.64 0.97
N THR A 42 13.10 2.33 -0.02
CA THR A 42 13.17 2.97 -1.34
C THR A 42 12.87 4.47 -1.29
N LEU A 43 11.90 4.88 -0.48
CA LEU A 43 11.50 6.28 -0.33
C LEU A 43 12.41 7.08 0.60
N GLN A 44 12.98 6.45 1.63
CA GLN A 44 13.94 7.10 2.53
C GLN A 44 15.28 7.40 1.86
N LYS A 45 15.73 6.54 0.94
CA LYS A 45 16.98 6.75 0.18
C LYS A 45 16.87 7.85 -0.88
N SER A 46 15.65 8.28 -1.22
CA SER A 46 15.44 9.29 -2.26
C SER A 46 15.09 10.63 -1.63
N PRO A 47 15.81 11.72 -1.92
CA PRO A 47 15.45 13.03 -1.42
C PRO A 47 14.10 13.46 -2.01
N HIS A 48 13.36 14.23 -1.23
CA HIS A 48 12.18 14.93 -1.74
C HIS A 48 12.63 16.00 -2.73
N LYS A 49 11.95 16.11 -3.87
CA LYS A 49 12.14 17.21 -4.83
C LYS A 49 10.82 17.96 -4.97
N SER A 50 10.89 19.30 -4.92
CA SER A 50 9.77 20.15 -5.36
C SER A 50 9.51 19.91 -6.84
N ILE A 51 8.25 20.00 -7.25
CA ILE A 51 7.76 19.58 -8.56
C ILE A 51 8.49 20.36 -9.68
N ASN A 52 8.66 21.67 -9.54
CA ASN A 52 9.34 22.49 -10.56
C ASN A 52 10.85 22.19 -10.70
N LYS A 53 11.48 21.53 -9.72
CA LYS A 53 12.89 21.13 -9.79
C LYS A 53 13.10 19.76 -10.44
N ILE A 54 12.02 19.06 -10.79
CA ILE A 54 12.08 17.73 -11.39
C ILE A 54 12.34 17.84 -12.89
N ARG A 55 13.38 17.16 -13.36
CA ARG A 55 13.73 17.11 -14.78
C ARG A 55 12.94 16.02 -15.51
N GLU A 56 12.83 16.15 -16.82
CA GLU A 56 12.28 15.09 -17.68
C GLU A 56 13.02 13.76 -17.43
N ASN A 57 12.27 12.67 -17.31
CA ASN A 57 12.73 11.31 -16.99
C ASN A 57 13.38 11.11 -15.61
N ASP A 58 13.36 12.10 -14.71
CA ASP A 58 13.81 11.90 -13.33
C ASP A 58 12.96 10.84 -12.62
N TYR A 59 13.61 9.92 -11.90
CA TYR A 59 12.93 9.04 -10.94
C TYR A 59 12.80 9.75 -9.58
N ALA A 60 11.81 10.63 -9.48
CA ALA A 60 11.68 11.60 -8.40
C ALA A 60 10.66 11.19 -7.34
N LYS A 61 10.94 11.58 -6.09
CA LYS A 61 10.00 11.45 -4.96
C LYS A 61 9.33 12.79 -4.69
N ILE A 62 8.00 12.79 -4.66
CA ILE A 62 7.15 13.95 -4.33
C ILE A 62 6.34 13.59 -3.09
N ILE A 63 6.18 14.57 -2.19
CA ILE A 63 5.34 14.43 -1.00
C ILE A 63 4.32 15.57 -1.05
N GLY A 64 3.05 15.23 -0.99
CA GLY A 64 1.98 16.22 -1.17
C GLY A 64 0.61 15.65 -0.80
N LYS A 65 -0.41 16.47 -0.95
CA LYS A 65 -1.80 16.13 -0.67
C LYS A 65 -2.47 15.54 -1.89
N ALA A 66 -3.22 14.45 -1.73
CA ALA A 66 -4.02 13.90 -2.80
C ALA A 66 -5.24 14.80 -3.10
N LYS A 67 -5.47 15.09 -4.38
CA LYS A 67 -6.62 15.88 -4.87
C LYS A 67 -7.31 15.12 -5.98
N TYR A 68 -8.62 15.25 -6.08
CA TYR A 68 -9.39 14.59 -7.12
C TYR A 68 -9.27 15.33 -8.47
N VAL A 69 -9.32 14.58 -9.57
CA VAL A 69 -9.47 15.15 -10.93
C VAL A 69 -10.94 15.18 -11.33
N HIS A 70 -11.68 14.14 -10.95
CA HIS A 70 -13.11 13.96 -11.18
C HIS A 70 -13.83 13.75 -9.85
N GLN A 71 -15.09 13.32 -9.86
CA GLN A 71 -15.75 12.92 -8.62
C GLN A 71 -14.92 11.86 -7.86
N PRO A 72 -14.80 11.95 -6.53
CA PRO A 72 -14.05 10.99 -5.74
C PRO A 72 -14.71 9.61 -5.75
N LEU A 73 -13.90 8.56 -5.63
CA LEU A 73 -14.39 7.23 -5.30
C LEU A 73 -15.00 7.25 -3.90
N ILE A 74 -15.92 6.34 -3.64
CA ILE A 74 -16.43 6.08 -2.29
C ILE A 74 -15.87 4.75 -1.81
N ALA A 75 -15.07 4.78 -0.74
CA ALA A 75 -14.52 3.59 -0.12
C ALA A 75 -15.67 2.69 0.39
N PRO A 76 -15.73 1.40 0.00
CA PRO A 76 -16.93 0.59 0.19
C PRO A 76 -17.20 0.21 1.65
N LEU A 77 -16.17 0.13 2.51
CA LEU A 77 -16.34 -0.24 3.91
C LEU A 77 -16.56 0.99 4.78
N SER A 78 -15.68 2.00 4.71
CA SER A 78 -15.81 3.22 5.51
C SER A 78 -16.79 4.26 4.95
N GLY A 79 -17.06 4.28 3.64
CA GLY A 79 -17.86 5.31 2.98
C GLY A 79 -17.10 6.62 2.72
N ARG A 80 -15.79 6.65 2.95
CA ARG A 80 -14.97 7.87 2.80
C ARG A 80 -14.75 8.23 1.32
N PRO A 81 -14.82 9.53 0.95
CA PRO A 81 -14.43 9.99 -0.38
C PRO A 81 -12.92 9.89 -0.56
N CYS A 82 -12.47 9.29 -1.67
CA CYS A 82 -11.07 8.94 -1.86
C CYS A 82 -10.63 8.88 -3.32
N VAL A 83 -9.32 8.91 -3.56
CA VAL A 83 -8.73 8.67 -4.89
C VAL A 83 -8.25 7.23 -5.08
N TYR A 84 -8.09 6.50 -3.97
CA TYR A 84 -7.68 5.10 -3.95
C TYR A 84 -8.29 4.39 -2.75
N TYR A 85 -8.75 3.16 -2.94
CA TYR A 85 -9.00 2.24 -1.84
C TYR A 85 -8.40 0.87 -2.12
N HIS A 86 -8.06 0.16 -1.04
CA HIS A 86 -7.67 -1.25 -1.08
C HIS A 86 -8.33 -1.98 0.07
N VAL A 87 -9.29 -2.83 -0.30
CA VAL A 87 -10.00 -3.72 0.61
C VAL A 87 -9.41 -5.12 0.51
N LYS A 88 -9.03 -5.66 1.67
CA LYS A 88 -8.61 -7.05 1.82
C LYS A 88 -9.58 -7.76 2.75
N ILE A 89 -10.29 -8.74 2.22
CA ILE A 89 -11.17 -9.63 2.98
C ILE A 89 -10.45 -10.96 3.14
N GLU A 90 -10.30 -11.41 4.38
CA GLU A 90 -9.64 -12.67 4.70
C GLU A 90 -10.59 -13.60 5.43
N LYS A 91 -10.54 -14.88 5.07
CA LYS A 91 -11.34 -15.93 5.71
C LYS A 91 -10.45 -16.71 6.68
N LYS A 92 -11.00 -17.05 7.84
CA LYS A 92 -10.37 -18.00 8.76
C LYS A 92 -10.50 -19.42 8.20
N VAL A 93 -9.38 -20.09 8.00
CA VAL A 93 -9.27 -21.50 7.60
C VAL A 93 -8.46 -22.24 8.66
N LYS A 94 -9.13 -23.07 9.47
CA LYS A 94 -8.53 -23.69 10.67
C LYS A 94 -7.92 -22.60 11.58
N ASN A 95 -6.59 -22.58 11.71
CA ASN A 95 -5.83 -21.64 12.54
C ASN A 95 -5.13 -20.53 11.74
N SER A 96 -5.34 -20.45 10.42
CA SER A 96 -4.73 -19.42 9.58
C SER A 96 -5.76 -18.53 8.90
N TRP A 97 -5.32 -17.34 8.48
CA TRP A 97 -6.11 -16.42 7.67
C TRP A 97 -5.63 -16.51 6.23
N SER A 98 -6.55 -16.66 5.29
CA SER A 98 -6.25 -16.65 3.85
C SER A 98 -7.03 -15.55 3.14
N THR A 99 -6.44 -14.94 2.12
CA THR A 99 -7.12 -13.94 1.28
C THR A 99 -8.34 -14.57 0.62
N TYR A 100 -9.51 -14.01 0.91
CA TYR A 100 -10.77 -14.42 0.30
C TYR A 100 -11.14 -13.50 -0.87
N VAL A 101 -10.93 -12.19 -0.67
CA VAL A 101 -11.12 -11.15 -1.68
C VAL A 101 -10.04 -10.10 -1.52
N GLU A 102 -9.56 -9.60 -2.64
CA GLU A 102 -8.74 -8.40 -2.70
C GLU A 102 -9.35 -7.49 -3.77
N ASP A 103 -9.94 -6.38 -3.32
CA ASP A 103 -10.53 -5.36 -4.20
C ASP A 103 -9.72 -4.06 -4.09
N LYS A 104 -9.35 -3.50 -5.23
CA LYS A 104 -8.51 -2.31 -5.34
C LYS A 104 -9.05 -1.45 -6.46
N LYS A 105 -9.28 -0.18 -6.16
CA LYS A 105 -9.64 0.79 -7.19
C LYS A 105 -8.93 2.09 -6.95
N ILE A 106 -8.28 2.57 -7.99
CA ILE A 106 -7.59 3.86 -8.06
C ILE A 106 -8.17 4.64 -9.24
N GLN A 107 -8.26 5.96 -9.12
CA GLN A 107 -8.63 6.84 -10.21
C GLN A 107 -7.55 7.91 -10.41
N ASP A 108 -7.52 8.52 -11.59
CA ASP A 108 -6.62 9.64 -11.85
C ASP A 108 -6.83 10.75 -10.81
N PHE A 109 -5.72 11.28 -10.31
CA PHE A 109 -5.72 12.23 -9.22
C PHE A 109 -4.51 13.15 -9.31
N PHE A 110 -4.58 14.33 -8.69
CA PHE A 110 -3.42 15.21 -8.56
C PHE A 110 -2.74 15.01 -7.21
N ILE A 111 -1.45 15.25 -7.17
CA ILE A 111 -0.73 15.51 -5.93
C ILE A 111 -0.38 16.99 -5.86
N GLU A 112 -0.83 17.64 -4.79
CA GLU A 112 -0.53 19.04 -4.49
C GLU A 112 0.64 19.14 -3.51
N SER A 113 1.73 19.79 -3.92
CA SER A 113 2.89 20.06 -3.08
C SER A 113 3.18 21.56 -3.07
N GLY A 114 2.73 22.26 -2.02
CA GLY A 114 2.74 23.72 -2.01
C GLY A 114 1.78 24.26 -3.07
N ASN A 115 2.26 25.14 -3.94
CA ASN A 115 1.46 25.70 -5.04
C ASN A 115 1.66 24.93 -6.35
N GLU A 116 2.21 23.72 -6.31
CA GLU A 116 2.55 22.92 -7.48
C GLU A 116 1.65 21.68 -7.56
N LEU A 117 1.23 21.31 -8.78
CA LEU A 117 0.48 20.08 -9.04
C LEU A 117 1.29 19.10 -9.91
N ALA A 118 1.18 17.82 -9.59
CA ALA A 118 1.55 16.74 -10.51
C ALA A 118 0.35 15.81 -10.72
N PHE A 119 0.18 15.35 -11.94
CA PHE A 119 -0.91 14.46 -12.35
C PHE A 119 -0.47 13.00 -12.27
N ILE A 120 -1.28 12.19 -11.59
CA ILE A 120 -1.06 10.75 -11.45
C ILE A 120 -2.00 10.03 -12.40
N ASN A 121 -1.43 9.52 -13.48
CA ASN A 121 -2.16 8.72 -14.45
C ASN A 121 -2.19 7.24 -14.03
N THR A 122 -3.37 6.73 -13.72
CA THR A 122 -3.55 5.42 -13.09
C THR A 122 -3.54 4.25 -14.06
N THR A 123 -3.83 4.50 -15.34
CA THR A 123 -3.75 3.48 -16.39
C THR A 123 -2.32 2.95 -16.55
N GLN A 124 -1.31 3.81 -16.37
CA GLN A 124 0.10 3.40 -16.32
C GLN A 124 0.58 3.01 -14.92
N ALA A 125 0.01 3.59 -13.87
CA ALA A 125 0.30 3.21 -12.49
C ALA A 125 0.03 1.72 -12.26
N ASN A 126 -1.11 1.20 -12.71
CA ASN A 126 -1.57 -0.15 -12.34
C ASN A 126 -0.67 -1.30 -12.81
N LYS A 127 0.06 -1.16 -13.91
CA LYS A 127 0.92 -2.25 -14.43
C LYS A 127 2.25 -2.37 -13.69
N PHE A 128 2.79 -1.25 -13.22
CA PHE A 128 4.12 -1.19 -12.62
C PHE A 128 4.12 -0.45 -11.27
N SER A 129 3.04 -0.56 -10.51
CA SER A 129 2.93 0.05 -9.19
C SER A 129 3.34 -0.88 -8.05
N GLN A 130 3.95 -0.30 -7.02
CA GLN A 130 4.09 -0.88 -5.70
C GLN A 130 3.41 0.05 -4.68
N MET A 131 2.27 -0.38 -4.15
CA MET A 131 1.47 0.42 -3.22
C MET A 131 1.44 -0.22 -1.83
N TYR A 132 1.50 0.61 -0.79
CA TYR A 132 1.22 0.19 0.57
C TYR A 132 0.51 1.30 1.30
N LEU A 133 -0.69 0.99 1.78
CA LEU A 133 -1.50 1.88 2.61
C LEU A 133 -1.57 1.37 4.03
N VAL A 134 -1.66 2.31 4.97
CA VAL A 134 -2.10 2.03 6.33
C VAL A 134 -3.55 1.51 6.26
N LYS A 135 -3.80 0.40 6.98
CA LYS A 135 -5.15 -0.18 7.11
C LYS A 135 -5.79 0.33 8.38
N ASP A 136 -6.53 1.42 8.23
CA ASP A 136 -7.11 2.21 9.32
C ASP A 136 -8.56 1.82 9.65
N HIS A 137 -9.30 1.24 8.70
CA HIS A 137 -10.64 0.71 8.94
C HIS A 137 -10.66 -0.83 8.95
N LYS A 138 -11.09 -1.41 10.08
CA LYS A 138 -11.10 -2.86 10.33
C LYS A 138 -12.44 -3.32 10.89
N VAL A 139 -13.01 -4.37 10.31
CA VAL A 139 -14.27 -4.98 10.77
C VAL A 139 -14.13 -6.50 10.71
N GLN A 140 -14.84 -7.22 11.58
CA GLN A 140 -14.85 -8.68 11.61
C GLN A 140 -16.29 -9.19 11.74
N SER A 141 -16.61 -10.29 11.05
CA SER A 141 -17.85 -11.05 11.17
C SER A 141 -17.57 -12.56 11.28
N GLY A 142 -18.54 -13.35 11.74
CA GLY A 142 -18.38 -14.80 11.91
C GLY A 142 -19.58 -15.52 12.50
N PHE A 143 -19.34 -16.72 13.01
CA PHE A 143 -20.38 -17.67 13.48
C PHE A 143 -21.36 -17.09 14.51
N LEU A 144 -20.94 -16.12 15.33
CA LEU A 144 -21.78 -15.47 16.35
C LEU A 144 -21.96 -13.95 16.12
N ASN A 145 -21.39 -13.42 15.03
CA ASN A 145 -21.45 -12.00 14.67
C ASN A 145 -21.79 -11.88 13.19
N ASP A 146 -23.08 -11.73 12.89
CA ASP A 146 -23.53 -11.59 11.52
C ASP A 146 -22.87 -10.38 10.85
N PRO A 147 -22.46 -10.52 9.57
CA PRO A 147 -22.05 -9.35 8.80
C PRO A 147 -23.21 -8.36 8.73
N SER A 148 -22.91 -7.07 8.87
CA SER A 148 -23.92 -6.04 8.64
C SER A 148 -24.46 -6.12 7.21
N LEU A 149 -25.69 -5.66 6.98
CA LEU A 149 -26.30 -5.63 5.65
C LEU A 149 -25.41 -4.95 4.60
N LYS A 150 -24.64 -3.93 5.03
CA LYS A 150 -23.64 -3.25 4.20
C LYS A 150 -22.53 -4.20 3.72
N LEU A 151 -21.98 -5.04 4.62
CA LEU A 151 -20.94 -6.00 4.29
C LEU A 151 -21.45 -7.14 3.40
N GLU A 152 -22.68 -7.59 3.63
CA GLU A 152 -23.34 -8.58 2.78
C GLU A 152 -23.54 -8.07 1.35
N ASN A 153 -24.10 -6.88 1.22
CA ASN A 153 -24.32 -6.27 -0.09
C ASN A 153 -22.98 -6.05 -0.81
N TYR A 154 -21.95 -5.60 -0.11
CA TYR A 154 -20.62 -5.46 -0.69
C TYR A 154 -19.98 -6.79 -1.12
N LEU A 155 -20.13 -7.87 -0.35
CA LEU A 155 -19.68 -9.20 -0.78
C LEU A 155 -20.45 -9.66 -2.04
N LYS A 156 -21.76 -9.41 -2.09
CA LYS A 156 -22.59 -9.74 -3.26
C LYS A 156 -22.15 -8.98 -4.50
N THR A 157 -21.79 -7.69 -4.40
CA THR A 157 -21.26 -6.93 -5.56
C THR A 157 -19.95 -7.50 -6.09
N LEU A 158 -19.21 -8.25 -5.27
CA LEU A 158 -17.97 -8.94 -5.64
C LEU A 158 -18.20 -10.40 -6.06
N GLY A 159 -19.45 -10.85 -6.16
CA GLY A 159 -19.80 -12.24 -6.47
C GLY A 159 -19.40 -13.23 -5.36
N LYS A 160 -19.35 -12.77 -4.11
CA LYS A 160 -18.96 -13.57 -2.94
C LYS A 160 -20.09 -13.64 -1.93
N SER A 161 -19.96 -14.57 -0.99
CA SER A 161 -20.94 -14.81 0.07
C SER A 161 -20.25 -14.89 1.42
N SER A 162 -20.92 -14.40 2.45
CA SER A 162 -20.54 -14.55 3.86
C SER A 162 -20.82 -15.96 4.40
N THR A 163 -21.66 -16.77 3.75
CA THR A 163 -22.14 -18.08 4.25
C THR A 163 -21.64 -19.25 3.41
N SER A 164 -21.38 -20.38 4.04
CA SER A 164 -21.06 -21.65 3.37
C SER A 164 -22.28 -22.24 2.65
N LEU A 165 -22.07 -23.28 1.82
CA LEU A 165 -23.16 -23.97 1.11
C LEU A 165 -24.21 -24.60 2.05
N LEU A 166 -23.86 -24.81 3.32
CA LEU A 166 -24.74 -25.32 4.37
C LEU A 166 -25.35 -24.20 5.23
N GLY A 167 -25.23 -22.94 4.82
CA GLY A 167 -25.81 -21.78 5.53
C GLY A 167 -24.99 -21.25 6.70
N PHE A 168 -23.91 -21.92 7.12
CA PHE A 168 -23.07 -21.40 8.23
C PHE A 168 -22.26 -20.16 7.84
N ASN A 169 -22.23 -19.16 8.71
CA ASN A 169 -21.41 -17.96 8.56
C ASN A 169 -19.91 -18.31 8.50
N LYS A 170 -19.22 -17.74 7.51
CA LYS A 170 -17.75 -17.71 7.45
C LYS A 170 -17.25 -16.68 8.44
N THR A 171 -16.18 -17.01 9.14
CA THR A 171 -15.42 -16.02 9.90
C THR A 171 -14.55 -15.19 8.95
N LEU A 172 -14.96 -13.94 8.73
CA LEU A 172 -14.34 -12.99 7.81
C LEU A 172 -13.77 -11.80 8.58
N ARG A 173 -12.58 -11.35 8.18
CA ARG A 173 -12.04 -10.04 8.59
C ARG A 173 -11.87 -9.17 7.37
N TYR A 174 -12.23 -7.91 7.52
CA TYR A 174 -12.24 -6.90 6.47
C TYR A 174 -11.26 -5.82 6.89
N ASN A 175 -10.29 -5.54 6.04
CA ASN A 175 -9.35 -4.45 6.22
C ASN A 175 -9.46 -3.52 5.02
N GLU A 176 -9.66 -2.24 5.26
CA GLU A 176 -9.61 -1.20 4.24
C GLU A 176 -8.43 -0.27 4.52
N GLY A 177 -7.76 0.16 3.47
CA GLY A 177 -6.91 1.35 3.50
C GLY A 177 -7.35 2.25 2.36
N VAL A 178 -7.28 3.56 2.59
CA VAL A 178 -7.83 4.58 1.71
C VAL A 178 -6.78 5.67 1.53
N ILE A 179 -6.72 6.30 0.36
CA ILE A 179 -6.09 7.62 0.21
C ILE A 179 -7.23 8.63 0.13
N GLU A 180 -7.49 9.30 1.23
CA GLU A 180 -8.53 10.32 1.33
C GLU A 180 -8.15 11.58 0.53
N LEU A 181 -9.15 12.40 0.25
CA LEU A 181 -8.90 13.75 -0.25
C LEU A 181 -8.11 14.54 0.79
N ASP A 182 -7.16 15.35 0.32
CA ASP A 182 -6.25 16.16 1.13
C ASP A 182 -5.29 15.38 2.03
N GLU A 183 -5.29 14.04 1.96
CA GLU A 183 -4.36 13.21 2.70
C GLU A 183 -2.94 13.38 2.17
N LYS A 184 -1.98 13.54 3.10
CA LYS A 184 -0.58 13.68 2.76
C LYS A 184 0.02 12.33 2.43
N ILE A 185 0.43 12.15 1.19
CA ILE A 185 1.04 10.93 0.67
C ILE A 185 2.45 11.18 0.13
N ALA A 186 3.21 10.10 -0.03
CA ALA A 186 4.47 10.08 -0.74
C ALA A 186 4.32 9.25 -2.00
N ILE A 187 4.76 9.82 -3.12
CA ILE A 187 4.84 9.12 -4.40
C ILE A 187 6.28 9.11 -4.90
N LYS A 188 6.60 8.12 -5.73
CA LYS A 188 7.86 8.09 -6.47
C LYS A 188 7.66 7.43 -7.82
N GLY A 189 8.14 8.06 -8.88
CA GLY A 189 7.98 7.55 -10.25
C GLY A 189 8.81 8.34 -11.25
N ILE A 190 8.71 7.93 -12.52
CA ILE A 190 9.38 8.58 -13.63
C ILE A 190 8.58 9.82 -14.02
N ALA A 191 9.28 10.95 -14.09
CA ALA A 191 8.73 12.25 -14.44
C ALA A 191 8.63 12.46 -15.95
N LYS A 192 7.49 12.98 -16.39
CA LYS A 192 7.28 13.44 -17.77
C LYS A 192 6.44 14.70 -17.82
N TRP A 193 7.00 15.78 -18.35
CA TRP A 193 6.28 17.03 -18.52
C TRP A 193 5.40 16.97 -19.76
N LYS A 194 4.12 17.31 -19.60
CA LYS A 194 3.18 17.44 -20.72
C LYS A 194 2.66 18.86 -20.80
N SER A 195 2.59 19.42 -22.00
CA SER A 195 1.93 20.71 -22.22
C SER A 195 0.44 20.59 -21.97
N LEU A 196 -0.12 21.61 -21.33
CA LEU A 196 -1.55 21.76 -21.12
C LEU A 196 -2.15 22.54 -22.29
N SER A 197 -3.29 22.09 -22.80
CA SER A 197 -4.08 22.84 -23.78
C SER A 197 -4.89 23.96 -23.11
N GLU A 198 -5.29 23.77 -21.85
CA GLU A 198 -6.05 24.71 -21.04
C GLU A 198 -5.42 24.86 -19.65
N PRO A 199 -5.42 26.07 -19.06
CA PRO A 199 -4.90 26.29 -17.71
C PRO A 199 -5.78 25.59 -16.66
N ILE A 200 -5.16 25.15 -15.57
CA ILE A 200 -5.88 24.60 -14.42
C ILE A 200 -6.25 25.76 -13.50
N GLU A 201 -7.51 25.85 -13.09
CA GLU A 201 -7.99 26.90 -12.18
C GLU A 201 -7.13 26.95 -10.90
N GLY A 202 -6.65 28.14 -10.53
CA GLY A 202 -5.76 28.34 -9.39
C GLY A 202 -4.27 28.06 -9.65
N TYR A 203 -3.88 27.58 -10.84
CA TYR A 203 -2.48 27.27 -11.17
C TYR A 203 -2.04 27.83 -12.52
N SER A 204 -0.98 28.65 -12.52
CA SER A 204 -0.46 29.31 -13.72
C SER A 204 0.62 28.47 -14.42
N TYR A 205 0.27 27.27 -14.90
CA TYR A 205 1.21 26.38 -15.60
C TYR A 205 0.82 26.12 -17.06
N SER A 206 1.79 26.23 -17.97
CA SER A 206 1.67 25.79 -19.38
C SER A 206 1.98 24.30 -19.56
N LYS A 207 2.49 23.64 -18.51
CA LYS A 207 2.82 22.21 -18.49
C LYS A 207 2.52 21.59 -17.13
N ILE A 208 2.16 20.31 -17.11
CA ILE A 208 1.95 19.53 -15.89
C ILE A 208 2.89 18.33 -15.84
N LEU A 209 3.38 18.02 -14.64
CA LEU A 209 4.22 16.86 -14.41
C LEU A 209 3.34 15.61 -14.32
N HIS A 210 3.56 14.65 -15.21
CA HIS A 210 3.03 13.30 -15.10
C HIS A 210 4.04 12.41 -14.39
N ILE A 211 3.56 11.57 -13.49
CA ILE A 211 4.37 10.55 -12.81
C ILE A 211 3.81 9.17 -13.12
N TYR A 212 4.68 8.25 -13.53
CA TYR A 212 4.31 6.86 -13.87
C TYR A 212 5.42 5.87 -13.48
N GLY A 213 5.19 4.59 -13.75
CA GLY A 213 6.15 3.51 -13.48
C GLY A 213 6.52 2.73 -14.75
N SER A 214 7.65 2.05 -14.70
CA SER A 214 8.14 1.13 -15.73
C SER A 214 8.49 -0.23 -15.14
N GLU A 215 8.89 -1.17 -15.99
CA GLU A 215 9.34 -2.49 -15.55
C GLU A 215 10.50 -2.41 -14.55
N THR A 216 11.47 -1.53 -14.80
CA THR A 216 12.69 -1.35 -14.00
C THR A 216 12.52 -0.35 -12.85
N GLN A 217 11.68 0.67 -13.02
CA GLN A 217 11.43 1.71 -12.02
C GLN A 217 9.95 1.76 -11.69
N LYS A 218 9.56 1.05 -10.63
CA LYS A 218 8.18 0.97 -10.18
C LYS A 218 7.65 2.34 -9.77
N PHE A 219 6.38 2.59 -10.05
CA PHE A 219 5.65 3.69 -9.45
C PHE A 219 5.28 3.32 -8.01
N ILE A 220 5.62 4.14 -7.04
CA ILE A 220 5.41 3.86 -5.62
C ILE A 220 4.43 4.89 -5.06
N ILE A 221 3.44 4.42 -4.30
CA ILE A 221 2.51 5.28 -3.56
C ILE A 221 2.36 4.74 -2.13
N THR A 222 2.41 5.65 -1.15
CA THR A 222 2.15 5.30 0.25
C THR A 222 1.70 6.51 1.06
N ASP A 223 0.90 6.25 2.08
CA ASP A 223 0.45 7.17 3.14
C ASP A 223 1.30 7.05 4.43
N LEU A 224 2.32 6.18 4.44
CA LEU A 224 3.12 5.87 5.63
C LEU A 224 3.66 7.14 6.32
N PRO A 225 3.29 7.42 7.58
CA PRO A 225 3.75 8.58 8.34
C PRO A 225 5.27 8.69 8.42
N GLU A 226 5.97 7.54 8.49
CA GLU A 226 7.43 7.46 8.56
C GLU A 226 8.12 8.08 7.32
N VAL A 227 7.40 8.20 6.19
CA VAL A 227 7.86 8.84 4.97
C VAL A 227 7.31 10.27 4.85
N THR A 228 6.02 10.46 5.12
CA THR A 228 5.30 11.72 4.84
C THR A 228 5.59 12.82 5.87
N GLN A 229 5.99 12.47 7.10
CA GLN A 229 6.30 13.43 8.16
C GLN A 229 7.79 13.81 8.23
N LYS A 230 8.69 12.92 7.79
CA LYS A 230 10.16 13.11 7.90
C LYS A 230 10.71 14.24 7.01
N SER A 231 9.95 14.73 6.03
CA SER A 231 10.41 15.77 5.10
C SER A 231 10.48 17.18 5.69
N ARG A 232 10.23 17.37 6.99
CA ARG A 232 10.31 18.69 7.67
C ARG A 232 11.73 19.10 8.07
N ASN A 233 12.72 18.19 8.00
CA ASN A 233 14.04 18.40 8.63
C ASN A 233 15.23 18.45 7.64
N THR A 234 15.03 18.81 6.37
CA THR A 234 16.13 19.03 5.41
C THR A 234 15.86 20.22 4.52
#